data_AF-A0A258ASA0-F1
#
_entry.id   AF-A0A258ASA0-F1
#
_cell.length_a   1.000
_cell.length_b   1.000
_cell.length_c   1.000
_cell.angle_alpha   90.00
_cell.angle_beta   90.00
_cell.angle_gamma   90.00
#
_symmetry.space_group_name_H-M   'P 1'
#
loop_
_entity.id
_entity.type
_entity.pdbx_description
1 polymer ?
#
loop_
_entity_poly.entity_id
_entity_poly.type
_entity_poly.pdbx_seq_one_letter_code
_entity_poly.pdbx_strand_id
1 'polypeptide(L)'
;MATSLITQPVSFRNVIVIAATLGVAGVPFTNTRAIEACAEKPVKVAATGAEAAVVDAKKIAAKFRDRGYVIQPLANGDSSSPTLCTIAVEPGIDCVLMLGIENAKQAKVGFDLVVKDDIGRTVASDTRLLNRACVAFGSARGGDYTVSVQPVAAGQKSHICWSLLLATRSYLVQANEDAQKVAAKFQARGYEFRTLGKGDNQQLAGSFSLDLPKATDCVIIVGVDQFLPGADLVVHDADGRVVGKDSRTLKRAAVEFSTATAGRFKVTVETSKQAPLGAYVVLAGIQPIGPMNKGGTRSP
;
A
#
# COMPACT_ATOMS: atom_id res chain seq x y z
N MET A 1 15.18 -44.75 -34.50
CA MET A 1 15.37 -43.92 -33.29
C MET A 1 16.80 -43.41 -33.31
N ALA A 2 17.00 -42.10 -33.45
CA ALA A 2 18.34 -41.53 -33.55
C ALA A 2 18.79 -41.05 -32.16
N THR A 3 19.74 -41.77 -31.55
CA THR A 3 20.44 -41.36 -30.34
C THR A 3 21.56 -40.41 -30.77
N SER A 4 21.34 -39.10 -30.64
CA SER A 4 22.38 -38.10 -30.89
C SER A 4 23.29 -37.99 -29.67
N LEU A 5 24.55 -38.43 -29.79
CA LEU A 5 25.60 -38.11 -28.83
C LEU A 5 26.01 -36.64 -29.01
N ILE A 6 25.82 -35.84 -27.96
CA ILE A 6 26.30 -34.47 -27.89
C ILE A 6 27.83 -34.51 -27.75
N THR A 7 28.56 -34.22 -28.82
CA THR A 7 30.04 -34.23 -28.88
C THR A 7 30.68 -32.85 -28.84
N GLN A 8 29.90 -31.78 -28.70
CA GLN A 8 30.42 -30.43 -28.48
C GLN A 8 30.29 -30.02 -27.00
N PRO A 9 31.19 -29.19 -26.46
CA PRO A 9 31.08 -28.66 -25.11
C PRO A 9 29.99 -27.56 -25.07
N VAL A 10 28.75 -27.94 -25.42
CA VAL A 10 27.57 -27.22 -24.97
C VAL A 10 27.57 -27.42 -23.47
N SER A 11 27.90 -26.36 -22.73
CA SER A 11 28.13 -26.48 -21.28
C SER A 11 26.96 -27.24 -20.65
N PHE A 12 27.27 -28.31 -19.91
CA PHE A 12 26.35 -29.17 -19.17
C PHE A 12 25.22 -28.38 -18.45
N ARG A 13 25.57 -27.16 -18.04
CA ARG A 13 24.73 -26.10 -17.49
C ARG A 13 23.53 -25.69 -18.36
N ASN A 14 23.69 -25.50 -19.67
CA ASN A 14 22.59 -25.12 -20.56
C ASN A 14 21.55 -26.23 -20.71
N VAL A 15 22.00 -27.49 -20.68
CA VAL A 15 21.13 -28.66 -20.76
C VAL A 15 20.24 -28.78 -19.51
N ILE A 16 20.80 -28.54 -18.32
CA ILE A 16 20.04 -28.54 -17.05
C ILE A 16 19.02 -27.39 -17.01
N VAL A 17 19.42 -26.20 -17.45
CA VAL A 17 18.53 -25.01 -17.46
C VAL A 17 17.35 -25.20 -18.41
N ILE A 18 17.59 -25.72 -19.62
CA ILE A 18 16.52 -26.03 -20.57
C ILE A 18 15.60 -27.12 -20.01
N ALA A 19 16.15 -28.18 -19.42
CA ALA A 19 15.38 -29.26 -18.82
C ALA A 19 14.48 -28.80 -17.65
N ALA A 20 14.98 -27.94 -16.77
CA ALA A 20 14.20 -27.36 -15.67
C ALA A 20 13.10 -26.42 -16.16
N THR A 21 13.37 -25.64 -17.21
CA THR A 21 12.39 -24.71 -17.82
C THR A 21 11.27 -25.48 -18.53
N LEU A 22 11.56 -26.67 -19.04
CA LEU A 22 10.60 -27.57 -19.68
C LEU A 22 9.94 -28.56 -18.71
N GLY A 23 10.19 -28.45 -17.40
CA GLY A 23 9.57 -29.31 -16.38
C GLY A 23 10.03 -30.77 -16.41
N VAL A 24 11.20 -31.07 -16.97
CA VAL A 24 11.75 -32.42 -17.05
C VAL A 24 12.29 -32.83 -15.68
N ALA A 25 11.71 -33.88 -15.08
CA ALA A 25 11.98 -34.32 -13.71
C ALA A 25 13.41 -34.87 -13.48
N GLY A 26 14.18 -35.12 -14.53
CA GLY A 26 15.58 -35.52 -14.43
C GLY A 26 16.24 -35.66 -15.79
N VAL A 27 17.51 -35.25 -15.88
CA VAL A 27 18.34 -35.50 -17.05
C VAL A 27 19.34 -36.60 -16.69
N PRO A 28 19.27 -37.80 -17.29
CA PRO A 28 20.21 -38.87 -16.98
C PRO A 28 21.60 -38.52 -17.49
N PHE A 29 22.60 -38.55 -16.62
CA PHE A 29 24.00 -38.34 -16.96
C PHE A 29 24.86 -39.48 -16.43
N THR A 30 25.87 -39.90 -17.21
CA THR A 30 26.75 -41.03 -16.91
C THR A 30 28.12 -40.62 -16.35
N ASN A 31 28.39 -39.31 -16.24
CA ASN A 31 29.70 -38.80 -15.81
C ASN A 31 29.65 -38.16 -14.43
N THR A 32 29.95 -38.96 -13.40
CA THR A 32 29.86 -38.62 -11.98
C THR A 32 30.77 -37.45 -11.57
N ARG A 33 31.93 -37.26 -12.24
CA ARG A 33 32.87 -36.16 -11.97
C ARG A 33 32.30 -34.77 -12.30
N ALA A 34 31.37 -34.66 -13.25
CA ALA A 34 30.74 -33.40 -13.61
C ALA A 34 29.70 -32.94 -12.56
N ILE A 35 29.13 -33.88 -11.81
CA ILE A 35 28.09 -33.63 -10.80
C ILE A 35 28.73 -33.08 -9.52
N GLU A 36 29.86 -33.66 -9.09
CA GLU A 36 30.58 -33.25 -7.88
C GLU A 36 31.16 -31.83 -7.99
N ALA A 37 31.62 -31.40 -9.19
CA ALA A 37 32.12 -30.05 -9.42
C ALA A 37 31.05 -28.94 -9.32
N CYS A 38 29.75 -29.29 -9.41
CA CYS A 38 28.64 -28.33 -9.29
C CYS A 38 28.11 -28.18 -7.86
N ALA A 39 28.47 -29.07 -6.93
CA ALA A 39 27.92 -29.07 -5.56
C ALA A 39 28.61 -28.06 -4.62
N GLU A 40 29.82 -27.58 -4.93
CA GLU A 40 30.65 -26.85 -3.95
C GLU A 40 30.47 -25.32 -3.91
N LYS A 41 29.69 -24.70 -4.81
CA LYS A 41 29.42 -23.26 -4.73
C LYS A 41 27.96 -22.97 -5.07
N PRO A 42 27.18 -22.29 -4.20
CA PRO A 42 25.90 -21.73 -4.60
C PRO A 42 26.16 -20.67 -5.68
N VAL A 43 26.01 -21.07 -6.94
CA VAL A 43 26.18 -20.17 -8.09
C VAL A 43 25.03 -19.16 -8.04
N LYS A 44 25.35 -17.90 -7.75
CA LYS A 44 24.43 -16.78 -8.01
C LYS A 44 24.16 -16.77 -9.51
N VAL A 45 23.00 -17.28 -9.93
CA VAL A 45 22.50 -17.08 -11.28
C VAL A 45 22.19 -15.59 -11.40
N ALA A 46 23.01 -14.86 -12.16
CA ALA A 46 22.67 -13.50 -12.53
C ALA A 46 21.49 -13.59 -13.49
N ALA A 47 20.31 -13.14 -13.05
CA ALA A 47 19.17 -12.98 -13.92
C ALA A 47 19.56 -12.04 -15.08
N THR A 48 19.10 -12.34 -16.29
CA THR A 48 19.30 -11.54 -17.52
C THR A 48 17.96 -11.33 -18.20
N GLY A 49 17.80 -10.27 -19.01
CA GLY A 49 16.54 -9.99 -19.69
C GLY A 49 15.44 -9.54 -18.73
N ALA A 50 14.19 -9.91 -19.04
CA ALA A 50 13.01 -9.57 -18.24
C ALA A 50 13.14 -10.00 -16.77
N GLU A 51 13.79 -11.14 -16.49
CA GLU A 51 13.96 -11.62 -15.11
C GLU A 51 14.84 -10.68 -14.28
N ALA A 52 15.89 -10.12 -14.89
CA ALA A 52 16.76 -9.12 -14.24
C ALA A 52 15.99 -7.85 -13.89
N ALA A 53 15.15 -7.38 -14.82
CA ALA A 53 14.32 -6.21 -14.63
C ALA A 53 13.30 -6.41 -13.49
N VAL A 54 12.66 -7.59 -13.42
CA VAL A 54 11.74 -7.95 -12.33
C VAL A 54 12.48 -8.00 -10.99
N VAL A 55 13.66 -8.61 -10.93
CA VAL A 55 14.48 -8.67 -9.72
C VAL A 55 14.87 -7.27 -9.26
N ASP A 56 15.21 -6.37 -10.19
CA ASP A 56 15.53 -4.98 -9.86
C ASP A 56 14.32 -4.22 -9.33
N ALA A 57 13.16 -4.35 -10.00
CA ALA A 57 11.92 -3.73 -9.56
C ALA A 57 11.52 -4.22 -8.15
N LYS A 58 11.66 -5.53 -7.88
CA LYS A 58 11.39 -6.12 -6.56
C LYS A 58 12.33 -5.59 -5.47
N LYS A 59 13.60 -5.30 -5.78
CA LYS A 59 14.53 -4.69 -4.81
C LYS A 59 14.09 -3.28 -4.40
N ILE A 60 13.54 -2.51 -5.35
CA ILE A 60 12.98 -1.18 -5.07
C ILE A 60 11.71 -1.35 -4.24
N ALA A 61 10.82 -2.26 -4.65
CA ALA A 61 9.53 -2.52 -4.00
C ALA A 61 9.64 -3.06 -2.57
N ALA A 62 10.74 -3.73 -2.21
CA ALA A 62 10.96 -4.23 -0.85
C ALA A 62 10.82 -3.12 0.20
N LYS A 63 11.36 -1.92 -0.07
CA LYS A 63 11.26 -0.76 0.84
C LYS A 63 9.82 -0.29 1.08
N PHE A 64 8.94 -0.48 0.10
CA PHE A 64 7.53 -0.09 0.19
C PHE A 64 6.70 -1.21 0.83
N ARG A 65 7.04 -2.47 0.58
CA ARG A 65 6.44 -3.61 1.28
C ARG A 65 6.64 -3.50 2.79
N ASP A 66 7.85 -3.17 3.24
CA ASP A 66 8.17 -2.98 4.67
C ASP A 66 7.41 -1.81 5.29
N ARG A 67 6.88 -0.89 4.46
CA ARG A 67 6.02 0.23 4.86
C ARG A 67 4.53 -0.07 4.71
N GLY A 68 4.15 -1.32 4.46
CA GLY A 68 2.76 -1.75 4.35
C GLY A 68 2.09 -1.48 3.00
N TYR A 69 2.85 -1.29 1.93
CA TYR A 69 2.29 -1.25 0.58
C TYR A 69 2.07 -2.65 0.02
N VAL A 70 0.95 -2.83 -0.69
CA VAL A 70 0.68 -4.00 -1.52
C VAL A 70 1.36 -3.81 -2.86
N ILE A 71 2.17 -4.79 -3.29
CA ILE A 71 2.95 -4.72 -4.53
C ILE A 71 2.31 -5.60 -5.60
N GLN A 72 1.97 -5.01 -6.74
CA GLN A 72 1.40 -5.70 -7.89
C GLN A 72 2.26 -5.47 -9.15
N PRO A 73 2.54 -6.50 -9.95
CA PRO A 73 3.11 -6.30 -11.27
C PRO A 73 2.09 -5.67 -12.22
N LEU A 74 2.51 -4.65 -12.97
CA LEU A 74 1.66 -3.98 -13.95
C LEU A 74 1.98 -4.39 -15.39
N ALA A 75 3.24 -4.21 -15.77
CA ALA A 75 3.66 -4.37 -17.16
C ALA A 75 5.13 -4.74 -17.23
N ASN A 76 5.53 -5.37 -18.33
CA ASN A 76 6.91 -5.55 -18.73
C ASN A 76 7.03 -5.11 -20.18
N GLY A 77 8.23 -4.73 -20.60
CA GLY A 77 8.50 -4.42 -21.99
C GLY A 77 9.99 -4.23 -22.22
N ASP A 78 10.32 -3.57 -23.33
CA ASP A 78 11.69 -3.25 -23.69
C ASP A 78 11.84 -1.80 -24.16
N SER A 79 13.06 -1.42 -24.50
CA SER A 79 13.42 -0.09 -25.01
C SER A 79 13.01 0.16 -26.47
N SER A 80 12.30 -0.76 -27.13
CA SER A 80 11.97 -0.63 -28.56
C SER A 80 10.87 0.39 -28.83
N SER A 81 9.92 0.55 -27.91
CA SER A 81 8.76 1.40 -28.11
C SER A 81 8.18 1.90 -26.78
N PRO A 82 7.52 3.08 -26.79
CA PRO A 82 6.71 3.54 -25.67
C PRO A 82 5.63 2.51 -25.33
N THR A 83 5.46 2.25 -24.03
CA THR A 83 4.37 1.39 -23.55
C THR A 83 3.41 2.19 -22.71
N LEU A 84 2.11 1.97 -22.95
CA LEU A 84 1.01 2.53 -22.19
C LEU A 84 0.32 1.40 -21.42
N CYS A 85 0.01 1.65 -20.15
CA CYS A 85 -0.87 0.78 -19.38
C CYS A 85 -1.84 1.63 -18.56
N THR A 86 -3.04 1.11 -18.37
CA THR A 86 -4.08 1.76 -17.57
C THR A 86 -4.19 1.06 -16.23
N ILE A 87 -4.26 1.83 -15.15
CA ILE A 87 -4.50 1.33 -13.81
C ILE A 87 -5.78 1.97 -13.26
N ALA A 88 -6.73 1.14 -12.86
CA ALA A 88 -7.90 1.58 -12.12
C ALA A 88 -7.53 1.68 -10.64
N VAL A 89 -7.70 2.86 -10.05
CA VAL A 89 -7.35 3.10 -8.65
C VAL A 89 -8.58 3.64 -7.94
N GLU A 90 -8.88 3.10 -6.77
CA GLU A 90 -9.92 3.64 -5.90
C GLU A 90 -9.51 5.00 -5.30
N PRO A 91 -10.45 5.89 -4.98
CA PRO A 91 -10.13 7.11 -4.26
C PRO A 91 -9.51 6.78 -2.90
N GLY A 92 -8.54 7.60 -2.49
CA GLY A 92 -7.89 7.46 -1.19
C GLY A 92 -6.80 6.37 -1.14
N ILE A 93 -6.16 6.11 -2.27
CA ILE A 93 -5.01 5.20 -2.39
C ILE A 93 -3.73 6.01 -2.70
N ASP A 94 -2.69 5.80 -1.90
CA ASP A 94 -1.30 6.13 -2.24
C ASP A 94 -0.79 5.14 -3.28
N CYS A 95 -0.30 5.65 -4.40
CA CYS A 95 0.29 4.85 -5.47
C CYS A 95 1.77 5.21 -5.63
N VAL A 96 2.62 4.20 -5.76
CA VAL A 96 4.01 4.35 -6.17
C VAL A 96 4.29 3.40 -7.32
N LEU A 97 4.65 3.95 -8.47
CA LEU A 97 5.09 3.21 -9.64
C LEU A 97 6.61 3.11 -9.62
N MET A 98 7.12 1.89 -9.84
CA MET A 98 8.54 1.60 -9.79
C MET A 98 8.94 0.85 -11.06
N LEU A 99 9.92 1.40 -11.76
CA LEU A 99 10.51 0.79 -12.94
C LEU A 99 11.84 0.15 -12.58
N GLY A 100 11.90 -1.18 -12.68
CA GLY A 100 13.14 -1.94 -12.67
C GLY A 100 13.64 -2.15 -14.08
N ILE A 101 14.95 -2.05 -14.29
CA ILE A 101 15.58 -2.14 -15.60
C ILE A 101 16.67 -3.21 -15.54
N GLU A 102 16.75 -4.02 -16.60
CA GLU A 102 17.81 -5.02 -16.67
C GLU A 102 19.18 -4.33 -16.67
N ASN A 103 20.13 -4.88 -15.92
CA ASN A 103 21.48 -4.33 -15.82
C ASN A 103 21.51 -2.82 -15.52
N ALA A 104 20.62 -2.32 -14.65
CA ALA A 104 20.50 -0.89 -14.32
C ALA A 104 21.87 -0.18 -14.16
N LYS A 105 22.84 -0.79 -13.46
CA LYS A 105 24.18 -0.21 -13.25
C LYS A 105 25.00 0.07 -14.53
N GLN A 106 24.66 -0.57 -15.64
CA GLN A 106 25.37 -0.49 -16.93
C GLN A 106 24.48 0.09 -18.04
N ALA A 107 23.17 0.15 -17.86
CA ALA A 107 22.24 0.74 -18.80
C ALA A 107 22.51 2.25 -18.94
N LYS A 108 22.88 2.70 -20.15
CA LYS A 108 22.97 4.12 -20.53
C LYS A 108 21.65 4.67 -21.08
N VAL A 109 20.58 3.86 -21.06
CA VAL A 109 19.24 4.24 -21.51
C VAL A 109 18.43 4.64 -20.28
N GLY A 110 17.89 5.86 -20.32
CA GLY A 110 16.91 6.32 -19.35
C GLY A 110 15.49 5.98 -19.79
N PHE A 111 14.55 6.00 -18.86
CA PHE A 111 13.14 5.86 -19.17
C PHE A 111 12.37 6.98 -18.47
N ASP A 112 11.53 7.67 -19.23
CA ASP A 112 10.55 8.57 -18.68
C ASP A 112 9.34 7.76 -18.21
N LEU A 113 8.92 8.01 -16.97
CA LEU A 113 7.70 7.46 -16.39
C LEU A 113 6.73 8.62 -16.18
N VAL A 114 5.60 8.60 -16.89
CA VAL A 114 4.58 9.66 -16.83
C VAL A 114 3.24 9.07 -16.47
N VAL A 115 2.55 9.67 -15.50
CA VAL A 115 1.21 9.28 -15.05
C VAL A 115 0.24 10.39 -15.39
N LYS A 116 -0.84 10.03 -16.09
CA LYS A 116 -1.95 10.92 -16.42
C LYS A 116 -3.24 10.43 -15.76
N ASP A 117 -4.09 11.35 -15.34
CA ASP A 117 -5.46 11.03 -14.91
C ASP A 117 -6.38 10.73 -16.11
N ASP A 118 -7.65 10.44 -15.82
CA ASP A 118 -8.71 10.08 -16.74
C ASP A 118 -9.04 11.20 -17.76
N ILE A 119 -8.78 12.45 -17.40
CA ILE A 119 -8.91 13.62 -18.29
C ILE A 119 -7.61 13.97 -19.04
N GLY A 120 -6.56 13.14 -18.90
CA GLY A 120 -5.29 13.27 -19.62
C GLY A 120 -4.29 14.27 -19.04
N ARG A 121 -4.53 14.79 -17.84
CA ARG A 121 -3.61 15.71 -17.14
C ARG A 121 -2.50 14.91 -16.47
N THR A 122 -1.26 15.35 -16.62
CA THR A 122 -0.12 14.77 -15.90
C THR A 122 -0.27 15.01 -14.39
N VAL A 123 -0.41 13.94 -13.63
CA VAL A 123 -0.48 13.98 -12.16
C VAL A 123 0.87 13.75 -11.52
N ALA A 124 1.76 13.01 -12.18
CA ALA A 124 3.12 12.81 -11.72
C ALA A 124 4.04 12.32 -12.87
N SER A 125 5.32 12.65 -12.81
CA SER A 125 6.31 12.15 -13.77
C SER A 125 7.72 12.11 -13.18
N ASP A 126 8.53 11.19 -13.69
CA ASP A 126 9.97 11.13 -13.47
C ASP A 126 10.65 10.99 -14.83
N THR A 127 11.32 12.07 -15.25
CA THR A 127 12.01 12.18 -16.55
C THR A 127 13.52 12.22 -16.40
N ARG A 128 14.02 11.85 -15.22
CA ARG A 128 15.46 11.82 -14.99
C ARG A 128 16.04 10.69 -15.82
N LEU A 129 17.22 10.93 -16.42
CA LEU A 129 18.07 9.92 -17.06
C LEU A 129 18.67 8.97 -16.01
N LEU A 130 17.81 8.32 -15.26
CA LEU A 130 18.15 7.31 -14.28
C LEU A 130 17.80 5.97 -14.87
N ASN A 131 18.67 5.00 -14.60
CA ASN A 131 18.46 3.58 -14.86
C ASN A 131 17.35 2.96 -13.98
N ARG A 132 16.56 3.79 -13.29
CA ARG A 132 15.41 3.47 -12.43
C ARG A 132 14.52 4.71 -12.36
N ALA A 133 13.22 4.53 -12.58
CA ALA A 133 12.23 5.58 -12.39
C ALA A 133 11.30 5.20 -11.23
N CYS A 134 10.94 6.18 -10.41
CA CYS A 134 9.99 5.99 -9.32
C CYS A 134 9.10 7.21 -9.20
N VAL A 135 7.79 7.01 -9.34
CA VAL A 135 6.80 8.09 -9.30
C VAL A 135 5.76 7.78 -8.24
N ALA A 136 5.50 8.74 -7.35
CA ALA A 136 4.47 8.64 -6.33
C ALA A 136 3.31 9.61 -6.65
N PHE A 137 2.08 9.16 -6.47
CA PHE A 137 0.88 9.98 -6.62
C PHE A 137 -0.26 9.44 -5.74
N GLY A 138 -1.17 10.31 -5.32
CA GLY A 138 -2.37 9.91 -4.57
C GLY A 138 -3.61 9.95 -5.47
N SER A 139 -4.49 8.94 -5.38
CA SER A 139 -5.77 8.97 -6.09
C SER A 139 -6.81 9.79 -5.32
N ALA A 140 -7.07 11.01 -5.78
CA ALA A 140 -8.03 11.92 -5.16
C ALA A 140 -9.49 11.57 -5.45
N ARG A 141 -9.78 11.16 -6.68
CA ARG A 141 -11.16 11.01 -7.19
C ARG A 141 -11.49 9.58 -7.60
N GLY A 142 -10.54 8.66 -7.45
CA GLY A 142 -10.62 7.36 -8.08
C GLY A 142 -10.58 7.48 -9.60
N GLY A 143 -10.56 6.33 -10.28
CA GLY A 143 -10.67 6.26 -11.73
C GLY A 143 -9.41 5.72 -12.40
N ASP A 144 -9.39 5.86 -13.72
CA ASP A 144 -8.35 5.29 -14.57
C ASP A 144 -7.18 6.25 -14.71
N TYR A 145 -5.98 5.75 -14.41
CA TYR A 145 -4.74 6.47 -14.65
C TYR A 145 -3.99 5.81 -15.80
N THR A 146 -3.55 6.62 -16.76
CA THR A 146 -2.70 6.16 -17.85
C THR A 146 -1.24 6.34 -17.47
N VAL A 147 -0.50 5.23 -17.43
CA VAL A 147 0.94 5.22 -17.19
C VAL A 147 1.67 5.00 -18.50
N SER A 148 2.59 5.91 -18.82
CA SER A 148 3.45 5.86 -19.98
C SER A 148 4.89 5.61 -19.56
N VAL A 149 5.51 4.57 -20.11
CA VAL A 149 6.95 4.28 -20.01
C VAL A 149 7.57 4.59 -21.36
N GLN A 150 8.41 5.62 -21.44
CA GLN A 150 9.03 6.06 -22.69
C GLN A 150 10.56 5.91 -22.61
N PRO A 151 11.19 5.16 -23.52
CA PRO A 151 12.64 5.11 -23.60
C PRO A 151 13.19 6.50 -23.97
N VAL A 152 14.14 7.02 -23.19
CA VAL A 152 14.84 8.28 -23.51
C VAL A 152 16.02 7.94 -24.42
N ALA A 153 15.95 8.42 -25.65
CA ALA A 153 16.94 8.12 -26.68
C ALA A 153 18.32 8.72 -26.34
N ALA A 154 19.17 7.94 -25.67
CA ALA A 154 20.61 8.20 -25.59
C ALA A 154 21.36 7.28 -26.56
N GLY A 155 21.12 7.46 -27.86
CA GLY A 155 22.05 7.05 -28.93
C GLY A 155 22.46 5.57 -29.07
N GLN A 156 21.85 4.61 -28.35
CA GLN A 156 22.22 3.19 -28.45
C GLN A 156 21.03 2.27 -28.77
N LYS A 157 21.20 1.44 -29.81
CA LYS A 157 20.34 0.32 -30.22
C LYS A 157 20.46 -0.89 -29.27
N SER A 158 20.46 -0.65 -27.96
CA SER A 158 20.47 -1.74 -26.98
C SER A 158 19.02 -2.08 -26.60
N HIS A 159 18.56 -3.28 -26.96
CA HIS A 159 17.34 -3.86 -26.41
C HIS A 159 17.54 -4.02 -24.90
N ILE A 160 16.80 -3.24 -24.11
CA ILE A 160 16.85 -3.24 -22.65
C ILE A 160 15.46 -3.57 -22.13
N CYS A 161 15.31 -4.68 -21.43
CA CYS A 161 14.09 -5.07 -20.75
C CYS A 161 13.83 -4.21 -19.50
N TRP A 162 12.55 -3.93 -19.24
CA TRP A 162 12.08 -3.26 -18.03
C TRP A 162 10.86 -3.96 -17.44
N SER A 163 10.63 -3.75 -16.15
CA SER A 163 9.49 -4.26 -15.39
C SER A 163 8.90 -3.15 -14.52
N LEU A 164 7.60 -2.94 -14.64
CA LEU A 164 6.85 -1.93 -13.91
C LEU A 164 6.02 -2.59 -12.80
N LEU A 165 6.23 -2.13 -11.58
CA LEU A 165 5.44 -2.53 -10.42
C LEU A 165 4.65 -1.33 -9.89
N LEU A 166 3.43 -1.61 -9.41
CA LEU A 166 2.61 -0.69 -8.65
C LEU A 166 2.63 -1.10 -7.18
N ALA A 167 2.99 -0.16 -6.31
CA ALA A 167 2.76 -0.26 -4.89
C ALA A 167 1.55 0.59 -4.53
N THR A 168 0.52 -0.02 -3.93
CA THR A 168 -0.65 0.69 -3.42
C THR A 168 -0.72 0.61 -1.90
N ARG A 169 -1.19 1.68 -1.28
CA ARG A 169 -1.51 1.70 0.15
C ARG A 169 -2.74 2.55 0.39
N SER A 170 -3.73 2.01 1.10
CA SER A 170 -4.94 2.76 1.43
C SER A 170 -4.72 3.66 2.64
N TYR A 171 -5.07 4.94 2.52
CA TYR A 171 -5.10 5.88 3.63
C TYR A 171 -6.08 5.43 4.73
N LEU A 172 -7.18 4.81 4.34
CA LEU A 172 -8.19 4.29 5.27
C LEU A 172 -7.66 3.15 6.14
N VAL A 173 -6.77 2.31 5.61
CA VAL A 173 -6.13 1.24 6.39
C VAL A 173 -5.23 1.85 7.46
N GLN A 174 -4.45 2.89 7.13
CA GLN A 174 -3.62 3.58 8.12
C GLN A 174 -4.46 4.29 9.19
N ALA A 175 -5.49 5.03 8.78
CA ALA A 175 -6.39 5.70 9.70
C ALA A 175 -7.11 4.70 10.64
N ASN A 176 -7.50 3.54 10.11
CA ASN A 176 -8.08 2.47 10.91
C ASN A 176 -7.06 1.86 11.88
N GLU A 177 -5.85 1.52 11.43
CA GLU A 177 -4.77 1.02 12.31
C GLU A 177 -4.44 2.02 13.42
N ASP A 178 -4.47 3.31 13.12
CA ASP A 178 -4.25 4.37 14.10
C ASP A 178 -5.38 4.43 15.14
N ALA A 179 -6.64 4.37 14.69
CA ALA A 179 -7.79 4.29 15.59
C ALA A 179 -7.75 3.04 16.48
N GLN A 180 -7.37 1.89 15.92
CA GLN A 180 -7.27 0.61 16.65
C GLN A 180 -6.18 0.65 17.73
N LYS A 181 -5.06 1.35 17.51
CA LYS A 181 -4.02 1.53 18.55
C LYS A 181 -4.55 2.25 19.79
N VAL A 182 -5.47 3.20 19.62
CA VAL A 182 -6.12 3.87 20.73
C VAL A 182 -7.21 2.97 21.33
N ALA A 183 -8.02 2.32 20.48
CA ALA A 183 -9.08 1.41 20.90
C ALA A 183 -8.57 0.27 21.79
N ALA A 184 -7.36 -0.26 21.53
CA ALA A 184 -6.74 -1.30 22.34
C ALA A 184 -6.67 -0.96 23.84
N LYS A 185 -6.46 0.31 24.20
CA LYS A 185 -6.45 0.76 25.61
C LYS A 185 -7.82 0.66 26.28
N PHE A 186 -8.88 0.87 25.51
CA PHE A 186 -10.27 0.82 25.99
C PHE A 186 -10.86 -0.59 25.88
N GLN A 187 -10.43 -1.40 24.91
CA GLN A 187 -10.79 -2.82 24.85
C GLN A 187 -10.34 -3.55 26.12
N ALA A 188 -9.15 -3.24 26.63
CA ALA A 188 -8.68 -3.74 27.92
C ALA A 188 -9.56 -3.34 29.12
N ARG A 189 -10.34 -2.24 29.00
CA ARG A 189 -11.33 -1.78 29.99
C ARG A 189 -12.72 -2.41 29.79
N GLY A 190 -12.90 -3.25 28.78
CA GLY A 190 -14.17 -3.95 28.49
C GLY A 190 -15.10 -3.23 27.50
N TYR A 191 -14.59 -2.28 26.72
CA TYR A 191 -15.37 -1.65 25.63
C TYR A 191 -15.36 -2.54 24.38
N GLU A 192 -16.53 -2.74 23.78
CA GLU A 192 -16.67 -3.37 22.47
C GLU A 192 -16.66 -2.31 21.38
N PHE A 193 -15.80 -2.49 20.37
CA PHE A 193 -15.61 -1.50 19.32
C PHE A 193 -16.24 -1.91 18.00
N ARG A 194 -16.85 -0.93 17.32
CA ARG A 194 -17.28 -1.03 15.94
C ARG A 194 -16.90 0.22 15.16
N THR A 195 -16.73 0.06 13.85
CA THR A 195 -16.55 1.20 12.95
C THR A 195 -17.86 1.96 12.83
N LEU A 196 -17.83 3.24 13.21
CA LEU A 196 -18.96 4.15 13.09
C LEU A 196 -19.01 4.82 11.71
N GLY A 197 -17.84 5.09 11.14
CA GLY A 197 -17.74 5.72 9.83
C GLY A 197 -16.31 5.98 9.39
N LYS A 198 -16.19 6.53 8.19
CA LYS A 198 -14.93 6.92 7.57
C LYS A 198 -15.14 8.17 6.74
N GLY A 199 -14.08 8.92 6.49
CA GLY A 199 -14.11 10.05 5.57
C GLY A 199 -12.71 10.51 5.21
N ASP A 200 -12.66 11.63 4.52
CA ASP A 200 -11.44 12.29 4.06
C ASP A 200 -11.53 13.81 4.28
N ASN A 201 -10.41 14.50 4.09
CA ASN A 201 -10.36 15.95 4.18
C ASN A 201 -10.87 16.71 2.93
N GLN A 202 -11.47 16.03 1.94
CA GLN A 202 -12.27 16.72 0.92
C GLN A 202 -13.62 17.14 1.50
N GLN A 203 -14.18 16.30 2.38
CA GLN A 203 -15.35 16.62 3.18
C GLN A 203 -14.89 17.23 4.50
N LEU A 204 -14.90 18.57 4.56
CA LEU A 204 -14.46 19.35 5.72
C LEU A 204 -15.09 18.90 7.04
N ALA A 205 -16.30 18.38 6.97
CA ALA A 205 -16.99 17.78 8.11
C ALA A 205 -17.66 16.46 7.71
N GLY A 206 -17.39 15.40 8.47
CA GLY A 206 -18.17 14.17 8.47
C GLY A 206 -19.18 14.18 9.62
N SER A 207 -20.36 13.61 9.42
CA SER A 207 -21.36 13.43 10.47
C SER A 207 -21.90 12.01 10.48
N PHE A 208 -21.85 11.38 11.64
CA PHE A 208 -22.28 10.00 11.87
C PHE A 208 -23.30 9.96 13.00
N SER A 209 -24.21 9.00 12.96
CA SER A 209 -25.23 8.80 13.99
C SER A 209 -24.98 7.51 14.74
N LEU A 210 -25.12 7.57 16.05
CA LEU A 210 -24.94 6.43 16.94
C LEU A 210 -26.13 6.36 17.90
N ASP A 211 -26.97 5.34 17.76
CA ASP A 211 -28.07 5.08 18.68
C ASP A 211 -27.53 4.34 19.91
N LEU A 212 -27.73 4.93 21.10
CA LEU A 212 -27.25 4.39 22.39
C LEU A 212 -28.38 4.27 23.40
N PRO A 213 -28.41 3.18 24.20
CA PRO A 213 -29.30 3.07 25.35
C PRO A 213 -28.81 3.98 26.49
N LYS A 214 -29.71 4.27 27.44
CA LYS A 214 -29.40 4.99 28.68
C LYS A 214 -28.39 4.19 29.51
N ALA A 215 -27.56 4.89 30.30
CA ALA A 215 -26.56 4.30 31.19
C ALA A 215 -25.57 3.41 30.44
N THR A 216 -24.98 3.95 29.38
CA THR A 216 -23.95 3.31 28.57
C THR A 216 -22.69 4.17 28.62
N ASP A 217 -21.55 3.57 28.97
CA ASP A 217 -20.25 4.21 28.84
C ASP A 217 -19.82 4.08 27.38
N CYS A 218 -19.51 5.21 26.75
CA CYS A 218 -19.14 5.28 25.34
C CYS A 218 -17.81 6.01 25.16
N VAL A 219 -17.01 5.55 24.20
CA VAL A 219 -15.83 6.26 23.73
C VAL A 219 -15.88 6.36 22.21
N ILE A 220 -15.69 7.57 21.68
CA ILE A 220 -15.56 7.82 20.25
C ILE A 220 -14.11 8.15 19.98
N ILE A 221 -13.52 7.46 19.00
CA ILE A 221 -12.12 7.59 18.62
C ILE A 221 -12.06 7.96 17.15
N VAL A 222 -11.26 8.96 16.81
CA VAL A 222 -10.89 9.28 15.44
C VAL A 222 -9.42 8.94 15.26
N GLY A 223 -9.16 7.95 14.40
CA GLY A 223 -7.82 7.70 13.86
C GLY A 223 -7.66 8.42 12.53
N VAL A 224 -6.46 8.90 12.27
CA VAL A 224 -6.12 9.65 11.05
C VAL A 224 -4.89 9.04 10.40
N ASP A 225 -4.73 9.26 9.10
CA ASP A 225 -3.51 8.86 8.41
C ASP A 225 -2.35 9.86 8.64
N GLN A 226 -1.19 9.57 8.06
CA GLN A 226 0.00 10.42 8.19
C GLN A 226 -0.09 11.77 7.45
N PHE A 227 -1.05 11.93 6.55
CA PHE A 227 -1.23 13.11 5.68
C PHE A 227 -2.28 14.08 6.22
N LEU A 228 -3.18 13.60 7.08
CA LEU A 228 -4.12 14.43 7.82
C LEU A 228 -3.44 14.99 9.09
N PRO A 229 -3.28 16.32 9.22
CA PRO A 229 -2.55 16.92 10.35
C PRO A 229 -3.26 16.73 11.69
N GLY A 230 -4.58 16.53 11.66
CA GLY A 230 -5.43 16.29 12.82
C GLY A 230 -6.90 16.40 12.44
N ALA A 231 -7.77 15.93 13.33
CA ALA A 231 -9.22 16.02 13.19
C ALA A 231 -9.82 16.45 14.53
N ASP A 232 -10.74 17.39 14.49
CA ASP A 232 -11.54 17.78 15.64
C ASP A 232 -12.74 16.85 15.76
N LEU A 233 -13.06 16.45 16.98
CA LEU A 233 -14.17 15.57 17.28
C LEU A 233 -15.17 16.28 18.20
N VAL A 234 -16.45 16.27 17.81
CA VAL A 234 -17.55 16.81 18.61
C VAL A 234 -18.68 15.79 18.65
N VAL A 235 -19.21 15.50 19.83
CA VAL A 235 -20.35 14.61 20.03
C VAL A 235 -21.52 15.41 20.59
N HIS A 236 -22.67 15.32 19.93
CA HIS A 236 -23.92 15.89 20.37
C HIS A 236 -24.89 14.80 20.83
N ASP A 237 -25.67 15.07 21.88
CA ASP A 237 -26.80 14.22 22.29
C ASP A 237 -28.02 14.39 21.37
N ALA A 238 -29.10 13.69 21.72
CA ALA A 238 -30.37 13.71 20.99
C ALA A 238 -31.05 15.09 20.99
N ASP A 239 -30.75 15.95 21.97
CA ASP A 239 -31.26 17.32 22.07
C ASP A 239 -30.35 18.33 21.35
N GLY A 240 -29.26 17.87 20.72
CA GLY A 240 -28.28 18.70 20.03
C GLY A 240 -27.26 19.38 20.94
N ARG A 241 -27.18 19.02 22.22
CA ARG A 241 -26.20 19.56 23.16
C ARG A 241 -24.87 18.83 23.03
N VAL A 242 -23.76 19.57 23.12
CA VAL A 242 -22.41 18.98 23.10
C VAL A 242 -22.19 18.20 24.39
N VAL A 243 -22.00 16.89 24.28
CA VAL A 243 -21.69 16.00 25.41
C VAL A 243 -20.21 15.65 25.51
N GLY A 244 -19.44 15.94 24.45
CA GLY A 244 -18.00 15.83 24.49
C GLY A 244 -17.34 16.43 23.26
N LYS A 245 -16.14 16.95 23.44
CA LYS A 245 -15.34 17.57 22.38
C LYS A 245 -13.87 17.34 22.64
N ASP A 246 -13.14 17.00 21.58
CA ASP A 246 -11.69 16.98 21.57
C ASP A 246 -11.22 17.71 20.31
N SER A 247 -10.69 18.93 20.48
CA SER A 247 -10.19 19.78 19.41
C SER A 247 -8.67 19.98 19.50
N ARG A 248 -7.99 19.00 20.10
CA ARG A 248 -6.53 18.99 20.06
C ARG A 248 -6.14 18.72 18.62
N THR A 249 -5.43 19.66 18.01
CA THR A 249 -4.74 19.55 16.70
C THR A 249 -3.62 18.49 16.70
N LEU A 250 -3.76 17.48 17.54
CA LEU A 250 -2.95 16.29 17.58
C LEU A 250 -3.55 15.27 16.63
N LYS A 251 -2.71 14.38 16.11
CA LYS A 251 -3.08 13.35 15.12
C LYS A 251 -4.21 12.40 15.55
N ARG A 252 -4.75 12.52 16.76
CA ARG A 252 -5.74 11.61 17.35
C ARG A 252 -6.68 12.40 18.24
N ALA A 253 -7.99 12.18 18.06
CA ALA A 253 -9.01 12.73 18.93
C ALA A 253 -9.81 11.59 19.56
N ALA A 254 -10.09 11.69 20.86
CA ALA A 254 -10.93 10.73 21.55
C ALA A 254 -11.81 11.41 22.59
N VAL A 255 -13.10 11.07 22.60
CA VAL A 255 -14.09 11.58 23.54
C VAL A 255 -14.73 10.41 24.27
N GLU A 256 -14.60 10.39 25.61
CA GLU A 256 -15.29 9.45 26.50
C GLU A 256 -16.46 10.16 27.17
N PHE A 257 -17.64 9.54 27.19
CA PHE A 257 -18.84 10.07 27.84
C PHE A 257 -19.79 8.94 28.26
N SER A 258 -20.70 9.23 29.20
CA SER A 258 -21.74 8.30 29.64
C SER A 258 -23.12 8.82 29.24
N THR A 259 -24.00 7.94 28.76
CA THR A 259 -25.34 8.35 28.32
C THR A 259 -26.29 8.56 29.49
N ALA A 260 -26.72 9.79 29.72
CA ALA A 260 -27.75 10.11 30.72
C ALA A 260 -29.17 9.76 30.23
N THR A 261 -29.39 9.82 28.91
CA THR A 261 -30.65 9.52 28.22
C THR A 261 -30.38 8.55 27.08
N ALA A 262 -31.37 7.71 26.75
CA ALA A 262 -31.34 6.91 25.55
C ALA A 262 -31.64 7.81 24.34
N GLY A 263 -30.98 7.58 23.21
CA GLY A 263 -31.26 8.37 22.01
C GLY A 263 -30.19 8.28 20.95
N ARG A 264 -30.38 9.08 19.90
CA ARG A 264 -29.44 9.21 18.78
C ARG A 264 -28.42 10.29 19.08
N PHE A 265 -27.16 9.90 19.15
CA PHE A 265 -26.04 10.81 19.29
C PHE A 265 -25.47 11.14 17.91
N LYS A 266 -25.15 12.41 17.68
CA LYS A 266 -24.50 12.87 16.45
C LYS A 266 -23.02 13.09 16.70
N VAL A 267 -22.18 12.32 16.00
CA VAL A 267 -20.73 12.44 16.02
C VAL A 267 -20.30 13.25 14.80
N THR A 268 -19.66 14.37 15.02
CA THR A 268 -19.14 15.25 13.97
C THR A 268 -17.62 15.26 14.03
N VAL A 269 -16.99 15.03 12.88
CA VAL A 269 -15.54 15.10 12.69
C VAL A 269 -15.24 16.25 11.76
N GLU A 270 -14.43 17.21 12.18
CA GLU A 270 -14.02 18.35 11.38
C GLU A 270 -12.53 18.24 11.04
N THR A 271 -12.16 18.51 9.80
CA THR A 271 -10.78 18.41 9.31
C THR A 271 -10.28 19.76 8.80
N SER A 272 -8.96 19.99 8.88
CA SER A 272 -8.37 21.24 8.39
C SER A 272 -8.17 21.21 6.86
N LYS A 273 -8.44 22.35 6.19
CA LYS A 273 -8.28 22.55 4.73
C LYS A 273 -6.84 22.46 4.21
N GLN A 274 -5.83 22.52 5.08
CA GLN A 274 -4.46 22.87 4.70
C GLN A 274 -3.53 21.69 4.37
N ALA A 275 -4.05 20.51 4.05
CA ALA A 275 -3.25 19.30 3.93
C ALA A 275 -3.39 18.57 2.59
N PRO A 276 -2.39 17.76 2.18
CA PRO A 276 -2.58 16.72 1.16
C PRO A 276 -3.77 15.82 1.53
N LEU A 277 -4.34 15.13 0.55
CA LEU A 277 -5.49 14.23 0.76
C LEU A 277 -5.19 13.22 1.86
N GLY A 278 -5.94 13.32 2.95
CA GLY A 278 -5.80 12.48 4.12
C GLY A 278 -7.15 11.90 4.52
N ALA A 279 -7.14 10.70 5.08
CA ALA A 279 -8.32 9.99 5.53
C ALA A 279 -8.42 9.90 7.05
N TYR A 280 -9.65 9.72 7.54
CA TYR A 280 -9.94 9.43 8.93
C TYR A 280 -10.93 8.27 9.05
N VAL A 281 -10.83 7.55 10.16
CA VAL A 281 -11.75 6.47 10.54
C VAL A 281 -12.25 6.73 11.95
N VAL A 282 -13.56 6.58 12.12
CA VAL A 282 -14.24 6.78 13.40
C VAL A 282 -14.65 5.43 13.98
N LEU A 283 -14.17 5.13 15.19
CA LEU A 283 -14.58 3.97 15.95
C LEU A 283 -15.46 4.41 17.13
N ALA A 284 -16.47 3.61 17.42
CA ALA A 284 -17.29 3.74 18.62
C ALA A 284 -17.07 2.52 19.51
N GLY A 285 -16.55 2.75 20.71
CA GLY A 285 -16.45 1.79 21.80
C GLY A 285 -17.65 1.93 22.71
N ILE A 286 -18.32 0.83 23.03
CA ILE A 286 -19.52 0.79 23.86
C ILE A 286 -19.30 -0.21 25.00
N GLN A 287 -19.57 0.22 26.22
CA GLN A 287 -19.60 -0.62 27.40
C GLN A 287 -20.92 -0.40 28.13
N PRO A 288 -21.79 -1.43 28.24
CA PRO A 288 -22.96 -1.33 29.09
C PRO A 288 -22.52 -1.05 30.52
N ILE A 289 -23.11 -0.05 31.18
CA ILE A 289 -22.88 0.13 32.62
C ILE A 289 -23.61 -1.03 33.28
N GLY A 290 -22.85 -2.06 33.69
CA GLY A 290 -23.38 -3.13 34.52
C GLY A 290 -24.05 -2.57 35.78
N PRO A 291 -24.94 -3.32 36.45
CA PRO A 291 -25.52 -2.85 37.70
C PRO A 291 -24.40 -2.42 38.65
N MET A 292 -24.51 -1.20 39.21
CA MET A 292 -23.57 -0.70 40.22
C MET A 292 -23.38 -1.79 41.28
N ASN A 293 -22.22 -2.45 41.30
CA ASN A 293 -21.78 -3.09 42.51
C ASN A 293 -21.57 -1.97 43.52
N LYS A 294 -22.50 -1.84 44.47
CA LYS A 294 -22.39 -1.00 45.65
C LYS A 294 -21.04 -1.30 46.31
N GLY A 295 -20.03 -0.46 46.07
CA GLY A 295 -18.72 -0.61 46.72
C GLY A 295 -17.49 -0.21 45.90
N GLY A 296 -17.60 0.03 44.59
CA GLY A 296 -16.46 0.49 43.79
C GLY A 296 -16.39 2.01 43.70
N THR A 297 -15.61 2.66 44.56
CA THR A 297 -15.21 4.06 44.35
C THR A 297 -14.36 4.16 43.08
N ARG A 298 -14.90 4.80 42.02
CA ARG A 298 -14.06 5.29 40.90
C ARG A 298 -13.21 6.44 41.46
N SER A 299 -11.89 6.26 41.50
CA SER A 299 -10.96 7.34 41.84
C SER A 299 -10.86 8.32 40.66
N PRO A 300 -10.72 9.63 40.94
CA PRO A 300 -10.72 10.70 39.95
C PRO A 300 -9.55 10.61 38.96
#